data_AF-A0A1T4MJZ2-F1
#
_entry.id   AF-A0A1T4MJZ2-F1
#
_cell.length_a   1.000
_cell.length_b   1.000
_cell.length_c   1.000
_cell.angle_alpha   90.00
_cell.angle_beta   90.00
_cell.angle_gamma   90.00
#
_symmetry.space_group_name_H-M   'P 1'
#
loop_
_entity.id
_entity.type
_entity.pdbx_description
1 polymer ?
#
loop_
_entity_poly.entity_id
_entity_poly.type
_entity_poly.pdbx_seq_one_letter_code
_entity_poly.pdbx_strand_id
1 'polypeptide(L)' 'MKRLLEYVGFNPERLYVKWISGSEGQKFADTATEIVENIKKLGPNKKMRDMQ' A
#
# COMPACT_ATOMS: atom_id res chain seq x y z
N MET A 1 -13.79 0.68 -1.52
CA MET A 1 -12.51 1.36 -1.24
C MET A 1 -11.63 1.52 -2.49
N LYS A 2 -11.22 0.43 -3.17
CA LYS A 2 -10.39 0.52 -4.40
C LYS A 2 -10.96 1.45 -5.49
N ARG A 3 -12.26 1.32 -5.78
CA ARG A 3 -12.98 2.21 -6.72
C ARG A 3 -12.95 3.70 -6.33
N LEU A 4 -12.93 4.01 -5.04
CA LEU A 4 -12.81 5.41 -4.59
C LEU A 4 -11.39 5.92 -4.85
N LEU A 5 -10.37 5.10 -4.60
CA LEU A 5 -8.98 5.47 -4.87
C LEU A 5 -8.76 5.73 -6.37
N GLU A 6 -9.31 4.88 -7.23
CA GLU A 6 -9.31 5.11 -8.68
C GLU A 6 -10.02 6.41 -9.05
N TYR A 7 -11.22 6.64 -8.51
CA TYR A 7 -12.00 7.86 -8.75
C TYR A 7 -11.25 9.13 -8.34
N VAL A 8 -10.61 9.11 -7.16
CA VAL A 8 -9.78 10.23 -6.70
C VAL A 8 -8.37 10.20 -7.30
N GLY A 9 -8.09 9.38 -8.33
CA GLY A 9 -6.85 9.39 -9.12
C GLY A 9 -5.61 8.79 -8.45
N PHE A 10 -5.79 7.95 -7.44
CA PHE A 10 -4.71 7.13 -6.86
C PHE A 10 -4.65 5.77 -7.54
N ASN A 11 -3.45 5.20 -7.61
CA ASN A 11 -3.30 3.80 -8.03
C ASN A 11 -3.88 2.89 -6.90
N PRO A 12 -4.93 2.09 -7.19
CA PRO A 12 -5.59 1.21 -6.21
C PRO A 12 -4.68 0.09 -5.67
N GLU A 13 -3.60 -0.25 -6.37
CA GLU A 13 -2.60 -1.23 -5.94
C GLU A 13 -1.81 -0.77 -4.71
N ARG A 14 -1.89 0.52 -4.36
CA ARG A 14 -1.29 1.06 -3.13
C ARG A 14 -2.10 0.77 -1.87
N LEU A 15 -3.28 0.16 -1.99
CA LEU A 15 -4.11 -0.25 -0.86
C LEU A 15 -3.94 -1.74 -0.54
N TYR A 16 -3.40 -2.01 0.65
CA TYR A 16 -3.24 -3.36 1.19
C TYR A 16 -4.11 -3.51 2.44
N VAL A 17 -4.87 -4.61 2.50
CA VAL A 17 -5.68 -4.98 3.66
C VAL A 17 -5.30 -6.42 4.02
N LYS A 18 -4.79 -6.63 5.24
CA LYS A 18 -4.26 -7.90 5.70
C LYS A 18 -4.72 -8.12 7.15
N TRP A 19 -5.09 -9.35 7.48
CA TRP A 19 -5.52 -9.74 8.82
C TRP A 19 -4.38 -10.44 9.54
N ILE A 20 -3.91 -9.83 10.62
CA ILE A 20 -2.79 -10.31 11.42
C ILE A 20 -3.19 -10.15 12.89
N SER A 21 -3.18 -11.26 13.62
CA SER A 21 -3.47 -11.30 15.06
C SER A 21 -2.24 -10.91 15.89
N GLY A 22 -2.45 -10.61 17.18
CA GLY A 22 -1.39 -10.16 18.09
C GLY A 22 -0.23 -11.15 18.27
N SER A 23 -0.45 -12.44 18.00
CA SER A 23 0.58 -13.49 18.12
C SER A 23 1.34 -13.75 16.82
N GLU A 24 0.94 -13.15 15.69
CA GLU A 24 1.49 -13.42 14.36
C GLU A 24 2.61 -12.43 13.99
N GLY A 25 3.60 -12.25 14.87
CA GLY A 25 4.69 -11.29 14.68
C GLY A 25 5.50 -11.50 13.40
N GLN A 26 5.83 -12.75 13.07
CA GLN A 26 6.57 -13.06 11.84
C GLN A 26 5.77 -12.71 10.58
N LYS A 27 4.49 -13.08 10.55
CA LYS A 27 3.58 -12.76 9.44
C LYS A 27 3.47 -11.26 9.22
N PHE A 28 3.48 -10.46 10.29
CA PHE A 28 3.53 -9.01 10.20
C PHE A 28 4.81 -8.53 9.51
N ALA A 29 5.97 -9.00 9.95
CA ALA A 29 7.26 -8.61 9.37
C ALA A 29 7.34 -8.96 7.88
N ASP A 30 6.93 -10.17 7.51
CA ASP A 30 6.94 -10.64 6.13
C ASP A 30 5.96 -9.82 5.26
N THR A 31 4.75 -9.60 5.75
CA THR A 31 3.72 -8.81 5.05
C THR A 31 4.16 -7.36 4.85
N ALA A 32 4.76 -6.75 5.87
CA ALA A 32 5.28 -5.38 5.77
C ALA A 32 6.40 -5.29 4.73
N THR A 33 7.29 -6.28 4.70
CA THR A 33 8.39 -6.37 3.72
C THR A 33 7.83 -6.47 2.30
N GLU A 34 6.87 -7.38 2.07
CA GLU A 34 6.20 -7.57 0.77
C GLU A 34 5.55 -6.26 0.28
N ILE A 35 4.82 -5.57 1.16
CA ILE A 35 4.16 -4.30 0.84
C ILE A 35 5.19 -3.23 0.46
N VAL A 36 6.29 -3.09 1.22
CA VAL A 36 7.34 -2.12 0.95
C VAL A 36 8.00 -2.39 -0.41
N GLU A 37 8.31 -3.64 -0.72
CA GLU A 37 8.88 -4.01 -2.01
C GLU A 37 7.95 -3.67 -3.17
N ASN A 38 6.66 -3.98 -3.03
CA ASN A 38 5.67 -3.68 -4.06
C ASN A 38 5.48 -2.17 -4.25
N ILE A 39 5.43 -1.40 -3.18
CA ILE A 39 5.35 0.07 -3.25
C ILE A 39 6.60 0.67 -3.91
N LYS A 40 7.80 0.15 -3.63
CA LYS A 40 9.03 0.57 -4.28
C LYS A 40 8.99 0.32 -5.79
N LYS A 41 8.49 -0.84 -6.23
CA LYS A 41 8.31 -1.17 -7.66
C LYS A 41 7.33 -0.22 -8.36
N LEU A 42 6.27 0.20 -7.67
CA LEU A 42 5.30 1.18 -8.18
C LEU A 42 5.84 2.61 -8.28
N GLY A 43 7.02 2.89 -7.70
CA GLY A 43 7.64 4.21 -7.70
C GLY A 43 6.93 5.25 -6.81
N PRO A 44 7.40 6.51 -6.82
CA PRO A 44 6.84 7.57 -5.98
C PRO A 44 5.40 7.92 -6.38
N ASN A 45 4.58 8.32 -5.40
CA ASN A 45 3.23 8.82 -5.66
C ASN A 45 3.27 10.26 -6.17
N LYS A 46 3.08 10.43 -7.48
CA LYS A 46 3.10 11.73 -8.16
C LYS A 46 1.95 12.64 -7.72
N LYS A 47 0.75 12.09 -7.51
CA LYS A 47 -0.45 12.89 -7.19
C LYS A 47 -0.30 13.73 -5.92
N MET A 48 0.33 13.20 -4.88
CA MET A 48 0.60 13.99 -3.66
C MET A 48 1.90 14.79 -3.74
N ARG A 49 2.87 14.35 -4.53
CA ARG A 49 4.16 15.04 -4.69
C ARG A 49 4.03 16.35 -5.48
N ASP A 50 3.17 16.35 -6.50
CA ASP A 50 3.01 17.46 -7.44
C ASP A 50 1.86 18.40 -7.03
N MET A 51 1.23 18.18 -5.87
CA MET A 51 0.24 19.06 -5.24
C MET A 51 0.89 20.16 -4.36
N GLN A 52 2.19 20.40 -4.50
CA GLN A 52 2.90 21.56 -3.91
C GLN A 52 2.81 22.79 -4.80
#